data_AF-A0A8D5GG98-F1
#
_entry.id   AF-A0A8D5GG98-F1
#
_cell.length_a   1.000
_cell.length_b   1.000
_cell.length_c   1.000
_cell.angle_alpha   90.00
_cell.angle_beta   90.00
_cell.angle_gamma   90.00
#
_symmetry.space_group_name_H-M   'P 1'
#
loop_
_entity.id
_entity.type
_entity.pdbx_description
1 polymer ?
#
loop_
_entity_poly.entity_id
_entity_poly.type
_entity_poly.pdbx_seq_one_letter_code
_entity_poly.pdbx_strand_id
1 'polypeptide(L)'
;MWNSRGSENEKTERLIILLKRTGTTMVIIEEFQHFYDKTSHKIQHHVADWLKILVDRARLGLVVSGLPECTAVISQNEQLSGRFSGAIEMPRFDWTEVSHNNDFKLILGAFRDALPTYGFPDLSSENMVFRFYCATGGLIGYMVKIFKETLLKAEAEGRMSVSLGDLAIGYQDAIWQCRQRTIFNPFLVDFDPTPSPYILDLAREVGTKETQMEPQVQYANYKPAEITAAEALAK
;
A
#
# COMPACT_ATOMS: atom_id res chain seq x y z
N MET A 1 16.42 24.35 16.61
CA MET A 1 17.61 24.62 15.77
C MET A 1 18.41 23.32 15.61
N TRP A 2 18.10 22.48 14.63
CA TRP A 2 19.01 21.41 14.21
C TRP A 2 19.78 21.93 13.00
N ASN A 3 21.07 22.16 13.20
CA ASN A 3 21.96 22.78 12.22
C ASN A 3 22.08 21.84 11.00
N SER A 4 21.69 22.30 9.82
CA SER A 4 21.83 21.61 8.53
C SER A 4 23.28 21.53 8.03
N ARG A 5 24.27 21.84 8.88
CA ARG A 5 25.70 21.83 8.57
C ARG A 5 26.36 20.51 8.96
N GLY A 6 27.00 19.89 7.97
CA GLY A 6 27.88 18.74 8.12
C GLY A 6 27.84 17.82 6.90
N SER A 7 28.99 17.24 6.56
CA SER A 7 29.10 16.21 5.53
C SER A 7 28.24 14.98 5.86
N GLU A 8 27.97 14.12 4.87
CA GLU A 8 27.26 12.85 5.08
C GLU A 8 27.94 11.99 6.17
N ASN A 9 29.29 12.00 6.19
CA ASN A 9 30.09 11.33 7.21
C ASN A 9 29.83 11.90 8.61
N GLU A 10 29.81 13.23 8.77
CA GLU A 10 29.53 13.86 10.07
C GLU A 10 28.12 13.52 10.57
N LYS A 11 27.12 13.49 9.68
CA LYS A 11 25.76 13.09 10.04
C LYS A 11 25.69 11.62 10.46
N THR A 12 26.41 10.75 9.73
CA THR A 12 26.50 9.32 10.05
C THR A 12 27.15 9.08 11.42
N GLU A 13 28.24 9.80 11.74
CA GLU A 13 28.85 9.72 13.08
C GLU A 13 27.90 10.16 14.19
N ARG A 14 27.22 11.29 13.99
CA ARG A 14 26.23 11.77 14.96
C ARG A 14 25.11 10.75 15.16
N LEU A 15 24.60 10.16 14.08
CA LEU A 15 23.58 9.12 14.14
C LEU A 15 24.06 7.91 14.96
N ILE A 16 25.26 7.39 14.68
CA ILE A 16 25.82 6.24 15.42
C ILE A 16 26.00 6.55 16.90
N ILE A 17 26.50 7.75 17.25
CA ILE A 17 26.63 8.19 18.64
C ILE A 17 25.27 8.24 19.32
N LEU A 18 24.26 8.79 18.66
CA LEU A 18 22.90 8.89 19.20
C LEU A 18 22.31 7.51 19.43
N LEU A 19 22.34 6.62 18.44
CA LEU A 19 21.83 5.24 18.54
C LEU A 19 22.47 4.48 19.71
N LYS A 20 23.78 4.63 19.91
CA LYS A 20 24.48 4.00 21.04
C LYS A 20 24.08 4.60 22.37
N ARG A 21 23.96 5.92 22.46
CA ARG A 21 23.60 6.62 23.70
C ARG A 21 22.16 6.35 24.11
N THR A 22 21.26 6.13 23.16
CA THR A 22 19.87 5.74 23.42
C THR A 22 19.70 4.25 23.70
N GLY A 23 20.76 3.45 23.60
CA GLY A 23 20.68 1.99 23.77
C GLY A 23 19.84 1.32 22.68
N THR A 24 19.76 1.92 21.48
CA THR A 24 18.96 1.40 20.38
C THR A 24 19.54 0.08 19.88
N THR A 25 18.72 -0.97 19.91
CA THR A 25 19.09 -2.33 19.47
C THR A 25 18.56 -2.67 18.08
N MET A 26 17.62 -1.88 17.54
CA MET A 26 16.99 -2.13 16.25
C MET A 26 16.65 -0.82 15.53
N VAL A 27 16.81 -0.82 14.21
CA VAL A 27 16.32 0.23 13.30
C VAL A 27 15.39 -0.40 12.28
N ILE A 28 14.25 0.24 12.06
CA ILE A 28 13.25 -0.14 11.05
C ILE A 28 13.23 0.94 9.97
N ILE A 29 13.39 0.53 8.71
CA ILE A 29 13.32 1.43 7.56
C ILE A 29 12.09 1.05 6.72
N GLU A 30 11.09 1.92 6.73
CA GLU A 30 9.92 1.79 5.87
C GLU A 30 10.19 2.38 4.48
N GLU A 31 9.38 1.96 3.50
CA GLU A 31 9.46 2.38 2.10
C GLU A 31 10.82 2.08 1.44
N PHE A 32 11.44 0.96 1.81
CA PHE A 32 12.78 0.56 1.36
C PHE A 32 12.90 0.41 -0.17
N GLN A 33 11.77 0.22 -0.86
CA GLN A 33 11.74 0.19 -2.32
C GLN A 33 12.19 1.49 -2.98
N HIS A 34 12.25 2.62 -2.27
CA HIS A 34 12.76 3.88 -2.84
C HIS A 34 14.25 3.83 -3.20
N PHE A 35 15.01 2.85 -2.69
CA PHE A 35 16.39 2.61 -3.12
C PHE A 35 16.51 1.88 -4.46
N TYR A 36 15.38 1.44 -5.02
CA TYR A 36 15.26 0.89 -6.35
C TYR A 36 14.82 1.98 -7.34
N ASP A 37 15.68 2.28 -8.31
CA ASP A 37 15.29 3.10 -9.45
C ASP A 37 14.54 2.25 -10.47
N LYS A 38 13.24 2.53 -10.63
CA LYS A 38 12.35 1.82 -11.55
C LYS A 38 12.63 2.10 -13.03
N THR A 39 13.24 3.25 -13.36
CA THR A 39 13.51 3.64 -14.74
C THR A 39 14.82 3.04 -15.22
N SER A 40 15.84 3.05 -14.37
CA SER A 40 17.16 2.50 -14.72
C SER A 40 17.32 1.03 -14.34
N HIS A 41 16.38 0.46 -13.57
CA HIS A 41 16.48 -0.86 -12.94
C HIS A 41 17.78 -1.04 -12.15
N LYS A 42 18.31 0.05 -11.57
CA LYS A 42 19.55 0.04 -10.78
C LYS A 42 19.27 0.33 -9.33
N ILE A 43 20.12 -0.24 -8.49
CA ILE A 43 20.13 0.01 -7.05
C ILE A 43 21.21 1.03 -6.73
N GLN A 44 20.91 1.84 -5.72
CA GLN A 44 21.88 2.73 -5.11
C GLN A 44 22.86 1.93 -4.24
N HIS A 45 23.90 1.34 -4.85
CA HIS A 45 24.89 0.51 -4.14
C HIS A 45 25.52 1.21 -2.92
N HIS A 46 25.72 2.53 -3.01
CA HIS A 46 26.24 3.34 -1.89
C HIS A 46 25.38 3.25 -0.62
N VAL A 47 24.06 3.06 -0.77
CA VAL A 47 23.13 2.91 0.36
C VAL A 47 23.37 1.59 1.08
N ALA A 48 23.60 0.50 0.33
CA ALA A 48 23.87 -0.80 0.93
C ALA A 48 25.18 -0.79 1.73
N ASP A 49 26.24 -0.18 1.16
CA ASP A 49 27.51 0.02 1.85
C ASP A 49 27.31 0.86 3.13
N TRP A 50 26.51 1.92 3.06
CA TRP A 50 26.21 2.77 4.21
C TRP A 50 25.42 2.02 5.30
N LEU A 51 24.38 1.24 4.92
CA LEU A 51 23.60 0.43 5.86
C LEU A 51 24.46 -0.61 6.56
N LYS A 52 25.37 -1.24 5.82
CA LYS A 52 26.36 -2.16 6.40
C LYS A 52 27.21 -1.45 7.46
N ILE A 53 27.76 -0.27 7.14
CA ILE A 53 28.55 0.51 8.09
C ILE A 53 27.71 0.87 9.33
N LEU A 54 26.46 1.28 9.13
CA LEU A 54 25.55 1.63 10.22
C LEU A 54 25.29 0.43 11.14
N VAL A 55 24.90 -0.72 10.59
CA VAL A 55 24.62 -1.95 11.33
C VAL A 55 25.84 -2.44 12.09
N ASP A 56 27.00 -2.52 11.41
CA ASP A 56 28.23 -3.05 12.00
C ASP A 56 28.75 -2.14 13.12
N ARG A 57 28.72 -0.81 12.92
CA ARG A 57 29.26 0.15 13.89
C ARG A 57 28.32 0.42 15.04
N ALA A 58 27.01 0.46 14.79
CA ALA A 58 26.01 0.68 15.83
C ALA A 58 25.64 -0.62 16.57
N ARG A 59 25.95 -1.79 16.01
CA ARG A 59 25.63 -3.13 16.56
C ARG A 59 24.13 -3.30 16.82
N LEU A 60 23.33 -3.06 15.79
CA LEU A 60 21.87 -3.12 15.84
C LEU A 60 21.29 -4.11 14.82
N GLY A 61 20.09 -4.60 15.07
CA GLY A 61 19.29 -5.31 14.07
C GLY A 61 18.67 -4.33 13.07
N LEU A 62 18.63 -4.71 11.80
CA LEU A 62 18.00 -3.93 10.74
C LEU A 62 16.77 -4.66 10.22
N VAL A 63 15.62 -4.01 10.27
CA VAL A 63 14.39 -4.44 9.62
C VAL A 63 14.10 -3.46 8.49
N VAL A 64 13.76 -3.99 7.32
CA VAL A 64 13.32 -3.19 6.18
C VAL A 64 11.91 -3.62 5.80
N SER A 65 11.07 -2.65 5.46
CA SER A 65 9.70 -2.89 5.00
C SER A 65 9.37 -2.00 3.81
N GLY A 66 8.38 -2.42 3.03
CA GLY A 66 7.93 -1.68 1.87
C GLY A 66 7.24 -2.59 0.86
N LEU A 67 7.10 -2.07 -0.36
CA LEU A 67 6.47 -2.81 -1.46
C LEU A 67 7.37 -3.97 -1.95
N PRO A 68 6.83 -4.95 -2.71
CA PRO A 68 7.59 -6.13 -3.16
C PRO A 68 8.93 -5.83 -3.84
N GLU A 69 9.09 -4.64 -4.43
CA GLU A 69 10.34 -4.14 -4.99
C GLU A 69 11.49 -4.04 -3.97
N CYS A 70 11.22 -4.05 -2.66
CA CYS A 70 12.24 -4.18 -1.61
C CYS A 70 13.10 -5.44 -1.80
N THR A 71 12.48 -6.55 -2.20
CA THR A 71 13.17 -7.82 -2.43
C THR A 71 14.18 -7.70 -3.57
N ALA A 72 13.89 -6.88 -4.58
CA ALA A 72 14.84 -6.59 -5.66
C ALA A 72 16.08 -5.83 -5.14
N VAL A 73 15.88 -4.84 -4.24
CA VAL A 73 16.99 -4.10 -3.61
C VAL A 73 17.93 -5.02 -2.84
N ILE A 74 17.36 -5.97 -2.09
CA ILE A 74 18.14 -6.91 -1.26
C ILE A 74 18.85 -7.96 -2.13
N SER A 75 18.13 -8.59 -3.06
CA SER A 75 18.64 -9.73 -3.84
C SER A 75 19.74 -9.37 -4.83
N GLN A 76 19.70 -8.17 -5.41
CA GLN A 76 20.71 -7.70 -6.37
C GLN A 76 21.95 -7.09 -5.69
N ASN A 77 21.96 -7.00 -4.35
CA ASN A 77 23.12 -6.53 -3.60
C ASN A 77 23.66 -7.64 -2.70
N GLU A 78 24.78 -8.25 -3.09
CA GLU A 78 25.43 -9.35 -2.36
C GLU A 78 25.73 -9.00 -0.88
N GLN A 79 25.99 -7.72 -0.59
CA GLN A 79 26.27 -7.29 0.78
C GLN A 79 25.02 -7.31 1.68
N LEU A 80 23.84 -7.13 1.10
CA LEU A 80 22.57 -7.19 1.81
C LEU A 80 22.02 -8.62 1.81
N SER A 81 22.09 -9.32 0.68
CA SER A 81 21.49 -10.66 0.52
C SER A 81 21.99 -11.67 1.56
N GLY A 82 23.28 -11.64 1.92
CA GLY A 82 23.85 -12.53 2.94
C GLY A 82 23.53 -12.14 4.39
N ARG A 83 22.88 -11.00 4.64
CA ARG A 83 22.63 -10.46 5.99
C ARG A 83 21.14 -10.40 6.37
N PHE A 84 20.24 -10.39 5.39
CA PHE A 84 18.81 -10.44 5.65
C PHE A 84 18.31 -11.87 5.77
N SER A 85 17.39 -12.08 6.70
CA SER A 85 16.59 -13.31 6.76
C SER A 85 15.50 -13.28 5.67
N GLY A 86 14.80 -14.41 5.49
CA GLY A 86 13.71 -14.52 4.53
C GLY A 86 12.65 -13.41 4.72
N ALA A 87 12.10 -12.93 3.60
CA ALA A 87 11.05 -11.92 3.62
C ALA A 87 9.77 -12.48 4.27
N ILE A 88 9.14 -11.65 5.10
CA ILE A 88 7.78 -11.91 5.58
C ILE A 88 6.86 -11.10 4.68
N GLU A 89 6.03 -11.80 3.91
CA GLU A 89 5.07 -11.17 3.01
C GLU A 89 3.73 -10.96 3.73
N MET A 90 3.15 -9.79 3.56
CA MET A 90 1.80 -9.46 4.02
C MET A 90 0.96 -9.14 2.79
N PRO A 91 0.48 -10.17 2.06
CA PRO A 91 -0.29 -9.95 0.85
C PRO A 91 -1.63 -9.29 1.19
N ARG A 92 -2.24 -8.73 0.15
CA ARG A 92 -3.63 -8.33 0.17
C ARG A 92 -4.52 -9.56 0.45
N PHE A 93 -5.54 -9.41 1.29
CA PHE A 93 -6.50 -10.49 1.54
C PHE A 93 -7.32 -10.79 0.28
N ASP A 94 -7.52 -12.07 -0.02
CA ASP A 94 -8.35 -12.54 -1.13
C ASP A 94 -9.57 -13.28 -0.57
N TRP A 95 -10.77 -12.82 -0.91
CA TRP A 95 -12.01 -13.43 -0.44
C TRP A 95 -12.22 -14.88 -0.90
N THR A 96 -11.58 -15.26 -2.01
CA THR A 96 -11.67 -16.64 -2.51
C THR A 96 -10.90 -17.63 -1.66
N GLU A 97 -10.03 -17.14 -0.78
CA GLU A 97 -9.26 -17.95 0.17
C GLU A 97 -9.92 -17.94 1.56
N VAL A 98 -10.30 -19.13 2.03
CA VAL A 98 -11.03 -19.29 3.30
C VAL A 98 -10.20 -18.85 4.51
N SER A 99 -8.89 -19.10 4.50
CA SER A 99 -7.95 -18.61 5.53
C SER A 99 -7.99 -17.09 5.64
N HIS A 100 -7.90 -16.40 4.49
CA HIS A 100 -7.92 -14.95 4.43
C HIS A 100 -9.24 -14.36 4.96
N ASN A 101 -10.38 -14.99 4.69
CA ASN A 101 -11.67 -14.54 5.24
C ASN A 101 -11.69 -14.59 6.77
N ASN A 102 -11.15 -15.67 7.34
CA ASN A 102 -11.06 -15.81 8.79
C ASN A 102 -10.11 -14.78 9.40
N ASP A 103 -8.94 -14.58 8.82
CA ASP A 103 -7.97 -13.58 9.29
C ASP A 103 -8.53 -12.16 9.19
N PHE A 104 -9.24 -11.84 8.10
CA PHE A 104 -9.88 -10.55 7.90
C PHE A 104 -10.99 -10.28 8.94
N LYS A 105 -11.77 -11.32 9.28
CA LYS A 105 -12.76 -11.28 10.36
C LYS A 105 -12.10 -11.07 11.73
N LEU A 106 -10.97 -11.72 12.01
CA LEU A 106 -10.20 -11.51 13.24
C LEU A 106 -9.66 -10.07 13.33
N ILE A 107 -9.19 -9.50 12.23
CA ILE A 107 -8.74 -8.11 12.15
C ILE A 107 -9.89 -7.15 12.49
N LEU A 108 -11.09 -7.36 11.93
CA LEU A 108 -12.27 -6.56 12.27
C LEU A 108 -12.65 -6.69 13.76
N GLY A 109 -12.55 -7.90 14.32
CA GLY A 109 -12.71 -8.13 15.76
C GLY A 109 -11.69 -7.35 16.58
N ALA A 110 -10.42 -7.33 16.16
CA ALA A 110 -9.37 -6.57 16.82
C ALA A 110 -9.63 -5.05 16.77
N PHE A 111 -10.18 -4.52 15.67
CA PHE A 111 -10.60 -3.11 15.60
C PHE A 111 -11.71 -2.79 16.59
N ARG A 112 -12.73 -3.65 16.71
CA ARG A 112 -13.78 -3.51 17.72
C ARG A 112 -13.17 -3.45 19.12
N ASP A 113 -12.28 -4.40 19.43
CA ASP A 113 -11.70 -4.54 20.77
C ASP A 113 -10.75 -3.37 21.12
N ALA A 114 -10.09 -2.80 20.13
CA ALA A 114 -9.26 -1.61 20.27
C ALA A 114 -10.08 -0.31 20.46
N LEU A 115 -11.39 -0.33 20.17
CA LEU A 115 -12.28 0.83 20.20
C LEU A 115 -13.49 0.59 21.13
N PRO A 116 -13.26 0.22 22.42
CA PRO A 116 -14.32 -0.25 23.31
C PRO A 116 -15.34 0.83 23.68
N THR A 117 -15.00 2.11 23.49
CA THR A 117 -15.88 3.23 23.83
C THR A 117 -17.00 3.42 22.80
N TYR A 118 -16.85 2.90 21.58
CA TYR A 118 -17.87 3.02 20.54
C TYR A 118 -18.66 1.72 20.36
N GLY A 119 -19.98 1.82 20.34
CA GLY A 119 -20.85 0.73 19.91
C GLY A 119 -20.82 0.61 18.40
N PHE A 120 -20.44 -0.55 17.87
CA PHE A 120 -20.47 -0.86 16.44
C PHE A 120 -21.59 -1.86 16.11
N PRO A 121 -22.02 -1.96 14.84
CA PRO A 121 -22.71 -3.15 14.36
C PRO A 121 -21.81 -4.38 14.58
N ASP A 122 -22.36 -5.59 14.49
CA ASP A 122 -21.54 -6.80 14.61
C ASP A 122 -20.53 -6.92 13.46
N LEU A 123 -19.33 -6.38 13.69
CA LEU A 123 -18.21 -6.39 12.74
C LEU A 123 -17.71 -7.79 12.43
N SER A 124 -18.07 -8.79 13.24
CA SER A 124 -17.71 -10.19 13.04
C SER A 124 -18.76 -10.99 12.27
N SER A 125 -19.91 -10.40 11.95
CA SER A 125 -20.91 -11.04 11.10
C SER A 125 -20.38 -11.22 9.67
N GLU A 126 -20.67 -12.36 9.04
CA GLU A 126 -20.24 -12.63 7.65
C GLU A 126 -20.63 -11.50 6.68
N ASN A 127 -21.80 -10.91 6.92
CA ASN A 127 -22.32 -9.76 6.20
C ASN A 127 -21.38 -8.54 6.31
N MET A 128 -21.02 -8.14 7.53
CA MET A 128 -20.13 -6.99 7.75
C MET A 128 -18.72 -7.26 7.24
N VAL A 129 -18.20 -8.47 7.47
CA VAL A 129 -16.89 -8.89 6.98
C VAL A 129 -16.82 -8.76 5.45
N PHE A 130 -17.87 -9.20 4.74
CA PHE A 130 -17.94 -9.06 3.28
C PHE A 130 -18.09 -7.62 2.81
N ARG A 131 -18.91 -6.80 3.50
CA ARG A 131 -19.03 -5.36 3.19
C ARG A 131 -17.69 -4.64 3.31
N PHE A 132 -16.94 -4.91 4.37
CA PHE A 132 -15.59 -4.36 4.54
C PHE A 132 -14.61 -4.89 3.49
N TYR A 133 -14.70 -6.17 3.12
CA TYR A 133 -13.89 -6.69 2.02
C TYR A 133 -14.22 -5.95 0.71
N CYS A 134 -15.49 -5.74 0.39
CA CYS A 134 -15.90 -5.00 -0.80
C CYS A 134 -15.40 -3.54 -0.77
N ALA A 135 -15.47 -2.89 0.39
CA ALA A 135 -15.06 -1.49 0.57
C ALA A 135 -13.55 -1.30 0.38
N THR A 136 -12.76 -2.27 0.82
CA THR A 136 -11.31 -2.15 0.93
C THR A 136 -10.56 -2.99 -0.09
N GLY A 137 -11.28 -3.90 -0.72
CA GLY A 137 -10.73 -4.97 -1.51
C GLY A 137 -9.78 -5.89 -0.75
N GLY A 138 -9.80 -5.94 0.59
CA GLY A 138 -8.83 -6.72 1.36
C GLY A 138 -7.55 -5.95 1.72
N LEU A 139 -7.55 -4.62 1.63
CA LEU A 139 -6.45 -3.77 2.10
C LEU A 139 -6.76 -3.16 3.47
N ILE A 140 -6.02 -3.58 4.51
CA ILE A 140 -6.23 -3.09 5.90
C ILE A 140 -6.14 -1.57 5.99
N GLY A 141 -5.23 -0.94 5.23
CA GLY A 141 -5.07 0.52 5.23
C GLY A 141 -6.35 1.28 4.86
N TYR A 142 -7.21 0.70 4.02
CA TYR A 142 -8.52 1.27 3.70
C TYR A 142 -9.51 1.11 4.86
N MET A 143 -9.45 0.02 5.61
CA MET A 143 -10.27 -0.20 6.81
C MET A 143 -9.99 0.90 7.85
N VAL A 144 -8.71 1.16 8.11
CA VAL A 144 -8.27 2.21 9.04
C VAL A 144 -8.82 3.58 8.64
N LYS A 145 -8.77 3.92 7.34
CA LYS A 145 -9.32 5.18 6.84
C LYS A 145 -10.83 5.28 7.07
N ILE A 146 -11.58 4.23 6.71
CA ILE A 146 -13.05 4.19 6.90
C ILE A 146 -13.40 4.38 8.39
N PHE A 147 -12.75 3.63 9.28
CA PHE A 147 -12.98 3.78 10.72
C PHE A 147 -12.63 5.18 11.20
N LYS A 148 -11.48 5.73 10.79
CA LYS A 148 -11.05 7.06 11.18
C LYS A 148 -12.09 8.12 10.81
N GLU A 149 -12.52 8.17 9.54
CA GLU A 149 -13.50 9.17 9.10
C GLU A 149 -14.86 8.97 9.78
N THR A 150 -15.30 7.72 9.94
CA THR A 150 -16.56 7.40 10.65
C THR A 150 -16.54 7.89 12.10
N LEU A 151 -15.44 7.66 12.81
CA LEU A 151 -15.31 8.01 14.22
C LEU A 151 -15.12 9.50 14.43
N LEU A 152 -14.35 10.18 13.57
CA LEU A 152 -14.22 11.64 13.62
C LEU A 152 -15.59 12.32 13.53
N LYS A 153 -16.48 11.79 12.69
CA LYS A 153 -17.85 12.29 12.57
C LYS A 153 -18.71 11.97 13.78
N ALA A 154 -18.68 10.72 14.27
CA ALA A 154 -19.43 10.33 15.45
C ALA A 154 -19.02 11.17 16.68
N GLU A 155 -17.72 11.40 16.85
CA GLU A 155 -17.16 12.25 17.90
C GLU A 155 -17.61 13.71 17.78
N ALA A 156 -17.58 14.29 16.58
CA ALA A 156 -18.04 15.65 16.32
C ALA A 156 -19.53 15.85 16.66
N GLU A 157 -20.33 14.79 16.53
CA GLU A 157 -21.75 14.76 16.89
C GLU A 157 -22.01 14.33 18.35
N GLY A 158 -20.96 14.06 19.13
CA GLY A 158 -21.07 13.60 20.53
C GLY A 158 -21.70 12.22 20.67
N ARG A 159 -21.62 11.37 19.62
CA ARG A 159 -22.20 10.03 19.60
C ARG A 159 -21.14 8.97 19.85
N MET A 160 -21.46 8.05 20.75
CA MET A 160 -20.63 6.87 21.06
C MET A 160 -21.14 5.59 20.39
N SER A 161 -22.00 5.72 19.37
CA SER A 161 -22.51 4.59 18.59
C SER A 161 -22.39 4.87 17.11
N VAL A 162 -21.81 3.91 16.39
CA VAL A 162 -21.63 3.91 14.95
C VAL A 162 -22.71 3.02 14.34
N SER A 163 -23.47 3.58 13.41
CA SER A 163 -24.44 2.84 12.61
C SER A 163 -23.84 2.40 11.27
N LEU A 164 -24.57 1.54 10.56
CA LEU A 164 -24.22 1.17 9.19
C LEU A 164 -24.20 2.41 8.26
N GLY A 165 -25.10 3.37 8.47
CA GLY A 165 -25.13 4.63 7.72
C GLY A 165 -23.90 5.52 8.00
N ASP A 166 -23.39 5.51 9.23
CA ASP A 166 -22.16 6.24 9.56
C ASP A 166 -20.95 5.65 8.82
N LEU A 167 -20.85 4.31 8.76
CA LEU A 167 -19.82 3.62 7.96
C LEU A 167 -19.94 3.94 6.47
N ALA A 168 -21.17 4.09 5.95
CA ALA A 168 -21.41 4.47 4.57
C ALA A 168 -20.87 5.89 4.28
N ILE A 169 -21.08 6.82 5.18
CA ILE A 169 -20.57 8.20 5.04
C ILE A 169 -19.05 8.20 5.20
N GLY A 170 -18.53 7.55 6.24
CA GLY A 170 -17.08 7.44 6.44
C GLY A 170 -16.36 6.77 5.27
N TYR A 171 -16.99 5.81 4.60
CA TYR A 171 -16.48 5.23 3.36
C TYR A 171 -16.40 6.25 2.21
N GLN A 172 -17.45 7.05 2.01
CA GLN A 172 -17.47 8.09 0.96
C GLN A 172 -16.39 9.14 1.19
N ASP A 173 -16.19 9.55 2.44
CA ASP A 173 -15.20 10.56 2.82
C ASP A 173 -13.77 10.00 2.79
N ALA A 174 -13.58 8.73 3.15
CA ALA A 174 -12.27 8.08 3.18
C ALA A 174 -11.71 7.73 1.80
N ILE A 175 -12.59 7.39 0.85
CA ILE A 175 -12.19 6.78 -0.43
C ILE A 175 -12.38 7.77 -1.57
N TRP A 176 -11.26 8.31 -2.06
CA TRP A 176 -11.27 9.13 -3.27
C TRP A 176 -11.66 8.30 -4.50
N GLN A 177 -12.85 8.55 -5.02
CA GLN A 177 -13.36 7.88 -6.22
C GLN A 177 -12.89 8.63 -7.49
N CYS A 178 -11.69 8.32 -7.99
CA CYS A 178 -11.23 8.83 -9.30
C CYS A 178 -11.95 8.13 -10.48
N ARG A 179 -12.60 6.99 -10.22
CA ARG A 179 -13.20 6.15 -11.26
C ARG A 179 -14.63 6.59 -11.60
N GLN A 180 -14.91 6.72 -12.90
CA GLN A 180 -16.27 6.86 -13.45
C GLN A 180 -17.13 5.58 -13.33
N ARG A 181 -16.54 4.46 -12.88
CA ARG A 181 -17.30 3.28 -12.46
C ARG A 181 -17.61 3.43 -10.99
N THR A 182 -18.86 3.77 -10.69
CA THR A 182 -19.40 3.86 -9.33
C THR A 182 -19.13 2.55 -8.60
N ILE A 183 -18.11 2.53 -7.73
CA ILE A 183 -18.02 1.46 -6.74
C ILE A 183 -19.20 1.73 -5.81
N PHE A 184 -20.21 0.86 -5.89
CA PHE A 184 -21.40 0.97 -5.05
C PHE A 184 -20.97 0.91 -3.59
N ASN A 185 -21.48 1.83 -2.76
CA ASN A 185 -21.09 1.91 -1.37
C ASN A 185 -21.60 0.64 -0.64
N PRO A 186 -20.69 -0.25 -0.17
CA PRO A 186 -21.07 -1.54 0.36
C PRO A 186 -21.67 -1.45 1.76
N PHE A 187 -21.76 -0.25 2.36
CA PHE A 187 -22.43 -0.02 3.63
C PHE A 187 -23.85 0.54 3.45
N LEU A 188 -24.35 0.68 2.23
CA LEU A 188 -25.77 1.04 2.05
C LEU A 188 -26.69 -0.14 2.38
N VAL A 189 -27.90 0.17 2.84
CA VAL A 189 -28.88 -0.83 3.30
C VAL A 189 -29.33 -1.75 2.16
N ASP A 190 -29.41 -1.22 0.94
CA ASP A 190 -29.82 -1.92 -0.28
C ASP A 190 -28.70 -2.73 -0.94
N PHE A 191 -27.47 -2.67 -0.42
CA PHE A 191 -26.38 -3.53 -0.89
C PHE A 191 -26.65 -4.99 -0.53
N ASP A 192 -26.66 -5.87 -1.53
CA ASP A 192 -26.68 -7.33 -1.38
C ASP A 192 -25.27 -7.84 -1.03
N PRO A 193 -25.04 -8.33 0.19
CA PRO A 193 -23.73 -8.81 0.64
C PRO A 193 -23.52 -10.30 0.32
N THR A 194 -24.15 -10.79 -0.75
CA THR A 194 -23.90 -12.14 -1.27
C THR A 194 -22.69 -12.11 -2.22
N PRO A 195 -21.63 -12.91 -1.97
CA PRO A 195 -20.49 -12.95 -2.86
C PRO A 195 -20.88 -13.40 -4.27
N SER A 196 -20.54 -12.56 -5.25
CA SER A 196 -20.68 -12.88 -6.68
C SER A 196 -19.37 -12.55 -7.41
N PRO A 197 -19.04 -13.25 -8.51
CA PRO A 197 -17.83 -12.96 -9.27
C PRO A 197 -17.69 -11.49 -9.66
N TYR A 198 -18.81 -10.86 -10.04
CA TYR A 198 -18.87 -9.44 -10.38
C TYR A 198 -18.43 -8.51 -9.23
N ILE A 199 -18.95 -8.74 -8.01
CA ILE A 199 -18.60 -7.92 -6.84
C ILE A 199 -17.13 -8.16 -6.43
N LEU A 200 -16.66 -9.41 -6.52
CA LEU A 200 -15.27 -9.74 -6.20
C LEU A 200 -14.28 -9.06 -7.14
N ASP A 201 -14.59 -8.98 -8.43
CA ASP A 201 -13.77 -8.28 -9.41
C ASP A 201 -13.74 -6.76 -9.15
N LEU A 202 -14.88 -6.16 -8.82
CA LEU A 202 -14.93 -4.75 -8.40
C LEU A 202 -14.12 -4.49 -7.13
N ALA A 203 -14.21 -5.37 -6.13
CA ALA A 203 -13.45 -5.25 -4.89
C ALA A 203 -11.94 -5.32 -5.16
N ARG A 204 -11.50 -6.22 -6.05
CA ARG A 204 -10.09 -6.38 -6.46
C ARG A 204 -9.51 -5.14 -7.12
N GLU A 205 -10.35 -4.33 -7.75
CA GLU A 205 -9.89 -3.08 -8.36
C GLU A 205 -9.53 -1.99 -7.34
N VAL A 206 -10.01 -2.08 -6.09
CA VAL A 206 -9.70 -1.12 -5.02
C VAL A 206 -8.19 -1.06 -4.77
N GLY A 207 -7.63 0.15 -4.73
CA GLY A 207 -6.21 0.38 -4.42
C GLY A 207 -5.22 -0.01 -5.52
N THR A 208 -5.70 -0.46 -6.68
CA THR A 208 -4.83 -0.74 -7.84
C THR A 208 -4.39 0.56 -8.51
N LYS A 209 -3.13 0.61 -8.97
CA LYS A 209 -2.61 1.76 -9.74
C LYS A 209 -3.36 1.86 -11.06
N GLU A 210 -3.66 3.07 -11.50
CA GLU A 210 -4.10 3.30 -12.87
C GLU A 210 -3.01 2.77 -13.80
N THR A 211 -3.30 1.70 -14.55
CA THR A 211 -2.55 1.45 -15.77
C THR A 211 -2.82 2.67 -16.64
N GLN A 212 -1.80 3.51 -16.87
CA GLN A 212 -1.89 4.51 -17.92
C GLN A 212 -2.35 3.75 -19.17
N MET A 213 -3.57 4.01 -19.64
CA MET A 213 -3.93 3.56 -20.97
C MET A 213 -2.93 4.25 -21.89
N GLU A 214 -1.98 3.49 -22.42
CA GLU A 214 -1.27 3.94 -23.61
C GLU A 214 -2.37 4.37 -24.58
N PRO A 215 -2.36 5.61 -25.10
CA PRO A 215 -3.34 5.99 -26.09
C PRO A 215 -3.23 4.95 -27.21
N GLN A 216 -4.29 4.19 -27.41
CA GLN A 216 -4.43 3.35 -28.61
C GLN A 216 -4.48 4.32 -29.78
N VAL A 217 -3.30 4.66 -30.31
CA VAL A 217 -3.20 5.30 -31.61
C VAL A 217 -3.70 4.26 -32.59
N GLN A 218 -4.96 4.44 -32.98
CA GLN A 218 -5.59 3.69 -34.06
C GLN A 218 -4.79 4.02 -35.31
N TYR A 219 -3.82 3.18 -35.68
CA TYR A 219 -3.22 3.25 -37.01
C TYR A 219 -4.31 2.84 -37.99
N ALA A 220 -5.10 3.82 -38.45
CA ALA A 220 -5.90 3.65 -39.65
C ALA A 220 -4.95 3.21 -40.77
N ASN A 221 -5.26 2.10 -41.42
CA ASN A 221 -4.51 1.45 -42.49
C ASN A 221 -3.84 2.45 -43.44
N TYR A 222 -2.60 2.83 -43.16
CA TYR A 222 -1.76 3.54 -44.10
C TYR A 222 -1.02 2.50 -44.92
N LYS A 223 -1.52 2.23 -46.14
CA LYS A 223 -0.71 1.60 -47.19
C LYS A 223 0.14 2.72 -47.81
N PRO A 224 1.47 2.72 -47.64
CA PRO A 224 2.30 3.62 -48.42
C PRO A 224 2.14 3.25 -49.90
N ALA A 225 1.91 4.23 -50.76
CA ALA A 225 2.05 4.04 -52.19
C ALA A 225 3.50 3.68 -52.48
N GLU A 226 3.72 2.56 -53.19
CA GLU A 226 5.05 2.19 -53.68
C GLU A 226 5.48 3.21 -54.74
N ILE A 227 6.26 4.20 -54.31
CA ILE A 227 6.95 5.11 -55.22
C ILE A 227 8.14 4.34 -55.78
N THR A 228 8.14 4.12 -57.09
CA THR A 228 9.28 3.47 -57.75
C THR A 228 10.48 4.42 -57.81
N ALA A 229 11.69 3.86 -57.77
CA ALA A 229 12.95 4.63 -57.72
C ALA A 229 13.12 5.66 -58.87
N ALA A 230 12.34 5.54 -59.95
CA ALA A 230 12.32 6.50 -61.05
C ALA A 230 11.68 7.85 -60.69
N GLU A 231 10.74 7.90 -59.72
CA GLU A 231 10.03 9.12 -59.36
C GLU A 231 10.77 9.98 -58.31
N ALA A 232 11.74 9.41 -57.60
CA ALA A 232 12.51 10.11 -56.56
C ALA A 232 13.62 11.02 -57.10
N LEU A 233 14.04 10.86 -58.37
CA LEU A 233 15.19 11.56 -58.95
C LEU A 233 14.82 12.77 -59.84
N ALA A 234 13.56 13.19 -59.85
CA ALA A 234 13.09 14.31 -60.69
C ALA A 234 12.70 15.58 -59.90
N LYS A 235 13.23 15.78 -58.69
CA LYS A 235 13.08 17.05 -57.93
C LYS A 235 14.43 17.61 -57.49
#